data_AF-A0A6I3T6B2-F1
#
_entry.id   AF-A0A6I3T6B2-F1
#
_cell.length_a   1.000
_cell.length_b   1.000
_cell.length_c   1.000
_cell.angle_alpha   90.00
_cell.angle_beta   90.00
_cell.angle_gamma   90.00
#
_symmetry.space_group_name_H-M   'P 1'
#
loop_
_entity.id
_entity.type
_entity.pdbx_description
1 polymer ?
#
loop_
_entity_poly.entity_id
_entity_poly.type
_entity_poly.pdbx_seq_one_letter_code
_entity_poly.pdbx_strand_id
1 'polypeptide(L)'
;SITASGATRVSGIYRQHRLPKNSADRSWLLETDVSTIDSAPQGHHLVPGGSVKDTCPGYNHNRAPTVCVEGTSQNHGSHKRAHEALAREHEALDQNGRVDSNGTMSMNDSLNAATESHQKAFPLSKCSKKCIRAQLDSYYQKCGNARAKMVNEQAKPAMPANTSGGSAD
;
A
#
# COMPACT_ATOMS: atom_id res chain seq x y z
N SER A 1 -24.56 -16.40 41.15
CA SER A 1 -23.23 -15.82 41.42
C SER A 1 -22.15 -16.81 41.07
N ILE A 2 -21.42 -16.59 39.97
CA ILE A 2 -20.00 -16.97 39.80
C ILE A 2 -19.39 -15.90 38.90
N THR A 3 -18.50 -15.10 39.48
CA THR A 3 -17.55 -14.22 38.81
C THR A 3 -16.34 -15.04 38.35
N ALA A 4 -15.88 -14.84 37.12
CA ALA A 4 -14.48 -15.07 36.75
C ALA A 4 -14.09 -14.18 35.57
N SER A 5 -13.07 -13.37 35.84
CA SER A 5 -12.32 -12.50 34.95
C SER A 5 -11.58 -13.31 33.88
N GLY A 6 -11.40 -12.75 32.67
CA GLY A 6 -10.62 -13.40 31.62
C GLY A 6 -10.51 -12.58 30.34
N ALA A 7 -9.75 -11.48 30.38
CA ALA A 7 -9.33 -10.76 29.18
C ALA A 7 -8.50 -11.69 28.28
N THR A 8 -9.05 -12.10 27.13
CA THR A 8 -8.28 -12.78 26.09
C THR A 8 -8.00 -11.80 24.96
N ARG A 9 -6.75 -11.35 24.89
CA ARG A 9 -6.19 -10.65 23.72
C ARG A 9 -6.23 -11.61 22.53
N VAL A 10 -7.05 -11.33 21.52
CA VAL A 10 -7.01 -12.06 20.25
C VAL A 10 -6.10 -11.28 19.29
N SER A 11 -4.85 -11.74 19.19
CA SER A 11 -3.93 -11.39 18.11
C SER A 11 -4.60 -11.57 16.75
N GLY A 12 -4.29 -10.66 15.82
CA GLY A 12 -4.92 -10.51 14.51
C GLY A 12 -5.14 -11.82 13.76
N ILE A 13 -6.40 -12.25 13.72
CA ILE A 13 -6.87 -13.31 12.83
C ILE A 13 -7.15 -12.66 11.48
N TYR A 14 -6.38 -13.09 10.47
CA TYR A 14 -6.66 -12.97 9.05
C TYR A 14 -8.09 -13.50 8.78
N ARG A 15 -9.11 -12.64 8.79
CA ARG A 15 -10.45 -13.03 8.32
C ARG A 15 -10.47 -12.96 6.80
N GLN A 16 -10.11 -14.08 6.20
CA GLN A 16 -10.52 -14.44 4.84
C GLN A 16 -12.05 -14.37 4.77
N HIS A 17 -12.60 -13.42 4.03
CA HIS A 17 -13.94 -13.58 3.50
C HIS A 17 -13.87 -14.60 2.35
N ARG A 18 -14.57 -15.72 2.56
CA ARG A 18 -14.74 -16.84 1.63
C ARG A 18 -15.26 -16.34 0.28
N LEU A 19 -14.43 -16.36 -0.76
CA LEU A 19 -14.89 -16.34 -2.15
C LEU A 19 -15.28 -17.77 -2.57
N PRO A 20 -16.34 -17.95 -3.38
CA PRO A 20 -16.89 -19.27 -3.70
C PRO A 20 -15.89 -20.16 -4.44
N LYS A 21 -15.89 -21.42 -4.03
CA LYS A 21 -15.07 -22.51 -4.56
C LYS A 21 -15.49 -22.79 -6.00
N ASN A 22 -14.57 -22.62 -6.95
CA ASN A 22 -14.41 -23.47 -8.13
C ASN A 22 -12.92 -23.54 -8.44
N SER A 23 -12.42 -24.75 -8.38
CA SER A 23 -11.03 -25.21 -8.29
C SER A 23 -10.29 -25.19 -9.61
N ALA A 24 -9.11 -24.55 -9.64
CA ALA A 24 -7.86 -25.06 -10.24
C ALA A 24 -6.74 -24.00 -10.23
N ASP A 25 -6.50 -23.31 -9.11
CA ASP A 25 -5.22 -22.61 -8.92
C ASP A 25 -4.96 -22.38 -7.42
N ARG A 26 -4.59 -23.47 -6.73
CA ARG A 26 -4.00 -23.39 -5.40
C ARG A 26 -2.49 -23.40 -5.53
N SER A 27 -1.95 -22.43 -6.27
CA SER A 27 -0.58 -22.00 -6.07
C SER A 27 -0.57 -21.10 -4.84
N TRP A 28 -0.13 -21.70 -3.74
CA TRP A 28 0.00 -21.10 -2.43
C TRP A 28 0.91 -19.87 -2.48
N LEU A 29 0.75 -18.98 -1.49
CA LEU A 29 1.67 -17.90 -1.12
C LEU A 29 3.06 -18.46 -0.73
N LEU A 30 3.77 -19.07 -1.66
CA LEU A 30 5.10 -19.63 -1.49
C LEU A 30 6.09 -18.84 -2.36
N GLU A 31 6.61 -17.77 -1.79
CA GLU A 31 8.04 -17.47 -1.86
C GLU A 31 8.46 -16.93 -0.48
N THR A 32 8.47 -17.81 0.51
CA THR A 32 9.45 -17.69 1.60
C THR A 32 10.68 -18.44 1.12
N ASP A 33 11.66 -17.74 0.57
CA ASP A 33 13.03 -18.21 0.61
C ASP A 33 13.40 -18.30 2.09
N VAL A 34 13.51 -19.52 2.58
CA VAL A 34 13.93 -19.82 3.95
C VAL A 34 15.46 -19.87 3.97
N SER A 35 16.15 -18.73 3.87
CA SER A 35 17.60 -18.71 4.05
C SER A 35 18.23 -17.51 4.78
N THR A 36 17.47 -16.56 5.33
CA THR A 36 18.04 -15.63 6.33
C THR A 36 17.05 -15.27 7.44
N ILE A 37 17.29 -15.80 8.64
CA ILE A 37 16.55 -15.49 9.88
C ILE A 37 16.90 -14.08 10.45
N ASP A 38 17.60 -13.22 9.70
CA ASP A 38 18.06 -11.91 10.17
C ASP A 38 17.23 -10.70 9.69
N SER A 39 16.04 -10.92 9.12
CA SER A 39 15.14 -9.82 8.74
C SER A 39 13.68 -10.22 8.95
N ALA A 40 13.11 -9.89 10.12
CA ALA A 40 11.69 -10.14 10.37
C ALA A 40 10.83 -9.48 9.28
N PRO A 41 9.94 -10.22 8.59
CA PRO A 41 9.09 -9.64 7.56
C PRO A 41 8.16 -8.60 8.19
N GLN A 42 8.13 -7.40 7.59
CA GLN A 42 7.24 -6.33 8.00
C GLN A 42 6.08 -6.20 7.01
N GLY A 43 4.91 -5.80 7.52
CA GLY A 43 3.80 -5.40 6.66
C GLY A 43 4.12 -4.07 5.97
N HIS A 44 4.00 -4.05 4.63
CA HIS A 44 4.11 -2.86 3.81
C HIS A 44 2.76 -2.53 3.20
N HIS A 45 2.23 -1.34 3.50
CA HIS A 45 0.99 -0.84 2.90
C HIS A 45 1.26 -0.43 1.45
N LEU A 46 0.54 -1.04 0.51
CA LEU A 46 0.67 -0.70 -0.92
C LEU A 46 0.26 0.76 -1.22
N VAL A 47 -0.73 1.26 -0.48
CA VAL A 47 -1.08 2.68 -0.45
C VAL A 47 -0.80 3.18 0.97
N PRO A 48 0.29 3.93 1.20
CA PRO A 48 0.73 4.27 2.55
C PRO A 48 -0.25 5.22 3.24
N GLY A 49 -0.34 5.11 4.56
CA GLY A 49 -1.21 5.99 5.35
C GLY A 49 -0.91 7.48 5.16
N GLY A 50 0.35 7.86 4.92
CA GLY A 50 0.73 9.23 4.58
C GLY A 50 -0.01 9.79 3.36
N SER A 51 -0.41 8.92 2.42
CA SER A 51 -1.13 9.29 1.21
C SER A 51 -2.61 9.55 1.46
N VAL A 52 -3.26 8.79 2.36
CA VAL A 52 -4.74 8.71 2.41
C VAL A 52 -5.38 8.98 3.76
N LYS A 53 -4.62 8.96 4.87
CA LYS A 53 -5.20 9.02 6.23
C LYS A 53 -6.01 10.30 6.50
N ASP A 54 -5.62 11.41 5.89
CA ASP A 54 -6.27 12.71 6.10
C ASP A 54 -7.37 12.99 5.06
N THR A 55 -7.45 12.18 3.99
CA THR A 55 -8.34 12.45 2.84
C THR A 55 -9.40 11.39 2.63
N CYS A 56 -9.22 10.19 3.19
CA CYS A 56 -10.22 9.13 3.19
C CYS A 56 -10.80 8.91 4.61
N PRO A 57 -12.02 9.40 4.91
CA PRO A 57 -12.66 9.24 6.22
C PRO A 57 -12.83 7.77 6.66
N GLY A 58 -12.98 6.85 5.70
CA GLY A 58 -13.11 5.43 5.98
C GLY A 58 -11.79 4.70 6.24
N TYR A 59 -10.64 5.36 6.14
CA TYR A 59 -9.33 4.72 6.22
C TYR A 59 -9.08 4.10 7.61
N ASN A 60 -8.63 2.84 7.61
CA ASN A 60 -8.22 2.10 8.81
C ASN A 60 -6.85 1.47 8.56
N HIS A 61 -5.81 1.98 9.22
CA HIS A 61 -4.44 1.52 9.02
C HIS A 61 -4.29 0.00 9.23
N ASN A 62 -4.97 -0.59 10.22
CA ASN A 62 -4.82 -2.02 10.54
C ASN A 62 -5.55 -2.95 9.57
N ARG A 63 -6.36 -2.40 8.66
CA ARG A 63 -7.15 -3.17 7.68
C ARG A 63 -6.77 -2.87 6.24
N ALA A 64 -5.92 -1.87 6.01
CA ALA A 64 -5.46 -1.52 4.67
C ALA A 64 -4.62 -2.67 4.07
N PRO A 65 -4.72 -2.93 2.76
CA PRO A 65 -3.98 -4.02 2.12
C PRO A 65 -2.46 -3.86 2.29
N THR A 66 -1.85 -4.91 2.84
CA THR A 66 -0.41 -5.02 3.04
C THR A 66 0.18 -6.20 2.27
N VAL A 67 1.46 -6.09 1.94
CA VAL A 67 2.30 -7.20 1.47
C VAL A 67 3.43 -7.42 2.46
N CYS A 68 3.94 -8.66 2.53
CA CYS A 68 5.12 -8.97 3.31
C CYS A 68 6.36 -8.48 2.54
N VAL A 69 7.23 -7.75 3.23
CA VAL A 69 8.53 -7.32 2.70
C VAL A 69 9.62 -7.53 3.74
N GLU A 70 10.84 -7.61 3.26
CA GLU A 70 12.04 -7.79 4.07
C GLU A 70 12.72 -6.45 4.34
N GLY A 71 13.48 -6.41 5.43
CA GLY A 71 14.20 -5.24 5.92
C GLY A 71 13.72 -4.86 7.32
N THR A 72 14.63 -4.36 8.15
CA THR A 72 14.36 -3.97 9.54
C THR A 72 13.70 -2.59 9.66
N SER A 73 13.65 -1.81 8.57
CA SER A 73 12.95 -0.53 8.52
C SER A 73 12.48 -0.17 7.10
N GLN A 74 11.72 0.92 6.98
CA GLN A 74 11.24 1.47 5.70
C GLN A 74 12.38 1.79 4.71
N ASN A 75 13.62 1.89 5.20
CA ASN A 75 14.80 2.30 4.43
C ASN A 75 15.71 1.12 4.03
N HIS A 76 15.30 -0.12 4.24
CA HIS A 76 16.13 -1.29 3.93
C HIS A 76 15.37 -2.33 3.11
N GLY A 77 16.14 -3.20 2.45
CA GLY A 77 15.64 -4.39 1.79
C GLY A 77 14.55 -4.13 0.75
N SER A 78 13.65 -5.09 0.62
CA SER A 78 12.53 -4.98 -0.31
C SER A 78 11.46 -3.99 0.16
N HIS A 79 11.48 -3.58 1.44
CA HIS A 79 10.65 -2.48 1.92
C HIS A 79 11.00 -1.15 1.23
N LYS A 80 12.28 -0.76 1.22
CA LYS A 80 12.72 0.47 0.55
C LYS A 80 12.40 0.44 -0.93
N ARG A 81 12.68 -0.69 -1.59
CA ARG A 81 12.37 -0.90 -3.02
C ARG A 81 10.90 -0.64 -3.35
N ALA A 82 9.98 -1.08 -2.48
CA ALA A 82 8.55 -0.88 -2.67
C ALA A 82 8.16 0.61 -2.58
N HIS A 83 8.73 1.35 -1.62
CA HIS A 83 8.49 2.80 -1.53
C HIS A 83 9.06 3.57 -2.70
N GLU A 84 10.29 3.28 -3.11
CA GLU A 84 10.91 3.91 -4.28
C GLU A 84 10.10 3.65 -5.55
N ALA A 85 9.60 2.44 -5.73
CA ALA A 85 8.75 2.12 -6.88
C ALA A 85 7.47 2.95 -6.85
N LEU A 86 6.83 3.11 -5.69
CA LEU A 86 5.62 3.94 -5.57
C LEU A 86 5.91 5.43 -5.79
N ALA A 87 7.02 5.94 -5.26
CA ALA A 87 7.45 7.32 -5.46
C ALA A 87 7.63 7.62 -6.96
N ARG A 88 8.28 6.73 -7.71
CA ARG A 88 8.44 6.85 -9.17
C ARG A 88 7.10 6.85 -9.92
N GLU A 89 6.12 6.06 -9.51
CA GLU A 89 4.79 6.10 -10.13
C GLU A 89 4.08 7.44 -9.84
N HIS A 90 4.22 7.99 -8.64
CA HIS A 90 3.66 9.29 -8.30
C HIS A 90 4.35 10.44 -9.05
N GLU A 91 5.66 10.39 -9.21
CA GLU A 91 6.42 11.34 -10.04
C GLU A 91 5.99 11.26 -11.51
N ALA A 92 5.78 10.04 -12.04
CA ALA A 92 5.26 9.87 -13.39
C ALA A 92 3.83 10.44 -13.54
N LEU A 93 2.98 10.30 -12.52
CA LEU A 93 1.66 10.95 -12.52
C LEU A 93 1.76 12.48 -12.51
N ASP A 94 2.68 13.04 -11.72
CA ASP A 94 2.95 14.48 -11.67
C ASP A 94 3.40 15.02 -13.04
N GLN A 95 4.39 14.36 -13.65
CA GLN A 95 4.89 14.71 -14.99
C GLN A 95 3.82 14.65 -16.07
N ASN A 96 2.80 13.80 -15.90
CA ASN A 96 1.67 13.65 -16.81
C ASN A 96 0.48 14.57 -16.46
N GLY A 97 0.64 15.52 -15.52
CA GLY A 97 -0.42 16.46 -15.12
C GLY A 97 -1.58 15.82 -14.37
N ARG A 98 -1.34 14.66 -13.73
CA ARG A 98 -2.37 13.90 -12.99
C ARG A 98 -2.29 14.09 -11.47
N VAL A 99 -1.37 14.94 -11.02
CA VAL A 99 -1.26 15.43 -9.65
C VAL A 99 -1.59 16.92 -9.68
N ASP A 100 -2.51 17.35 -8.83
CA ASP A 100 -2.89 18.76 -8.69
C ASP A 100 -1.76 19.53 -7.98
N SER A 101 -1.79 20.86 -8.06
CA SER A 101 -0.81 21.75 -7.41
C SER A 101 -0.70 21.60 -5.89
N ASN A 102 -1.71 21.00 -5.23
CA ASN A 102 -1.67 20.69 -3.80
C ASN A 102 -1.04 19.31 -3.49
N GLY A 103 -0.42 18.66 -4.48
CA GLY A 103 0.20 17.35 -4.34
C GLY A 103 -0.79 16.21 -4.18
N THR A 104 -2.02 16.33 -4.71
CA THR A 104 -3.02 15.28 -4.62
C THR A 104 -3.43 14.72 -5.98
N MET A 105 -3.76 13.44 -6.05
CA MET A 105 -4.24 12.73 -7.24
C MET A 105 -5.58 12.04 -6.97
N SER A 106 -6.26 11.58 -8.02
CA SER A 106 -7.47 10.77 -7.84
C SER A 106 -7.18 9.47 -7.09
N MET A 107 -8.14 8.95 -6.31
CA MET A 107 -7.94 7.63 -5.69
C MET A 107 -7.61 6.56 -6.73
N ASN A 108 -8.28 6.55 -7.88
CA ASN A 108 -8.02 5.57 -8.93
C ASN A 108 -6.56 5.59 -9.40
N ASP A 109 -5.95 6.78 -9.51
CA ASP A 109 -4.54 6.91 -9.89
C ASP A 109 -3.60 6.41 -8.81
N SER A 110 -3.91 6.69 -7.54
CA SER A 110 -3.16 6.11 -6.42
C SER A 110 -3.24 4.58 -6.39
N LEU A 111 -4.41 3.99 -6.67
CA LEU A 111 -4.57 2.53 -6.70
C LEU A 111 -3.86 1.88 -7.89
N ASN A 112 -3.86 2.56 -9.05
CA ASN A 112 -3.10 2.11 -10.21
C ASN A 112 -1.59 2.22 -9.95
N ALA A 113 -1.12 3.34 -9.42
CA ALA A 113 0.28 3.53 -9.02
C ALA A 113 0.74 2.46 -8.03
N ALA A 114 -0.05 2.16 -7.00
CA ALA A 114 0.24 1.09 -6.04
C ALA A 114 0.27 -0.31 -6.67
N THR A 115 -0.58 -0.56 -7.67
CA THR A 115 -0.61 -1.84 -8.41
C THR A 115 0.64 -1.99 -9.28
N GLU A 116 1.00 -0.93 -10.01
CA GLU A 116 2.17 -0.92 -10.90
C GLU A 116 3.48 -0.94 -10.13
N SER A 117 3.58 -0.17 -9.03
CA SER A 117 4.77 -0.13 -8.19
C SER A 117 5.06 -1.49 -7.56
N HIS A 118 4.04 -2.24 -7.14
CA HIS A 118 4.22 -3.59 -6.62
C HIS A 118 4.83 -4.52 -7.68
N GLN A 119 4.32 -4.50 -8.91
CA GLN A 119 4.89 -5.34 -9.97
C GLN A 119 6.33 -4.96 -10.32
N LYS A 120 6.65 -3.66 -10.31
CA LYS A 120 8.00 -3.15 -10.56
C LYS A 120 8.97 -3.53 -9.42
N ALA A 121 8.50 -3.50 -8.18
CA ALA A 121 9.32 -3.86 -7.01
C ALA A 121 9.49 -5.39 -6.86
N PHE A 122 8.51 -6.18 -7.29
CA PHE A 122 8.46 -7.64 -7.11
C PHE A 122 8.13 -8.38 -8.42
N PRO A 123 8.95 -8.24 -9.48
CA PRO A 123 8.65 -8.82 -10.79
C PRO A 123 8.57 -10.36 -10.78
N LEU A 124 9.24 -11.01 -9.82
CA LEU A 124 9.25 -12.47 -9.69
C LEU A 124 8.06 -13.03 -8.91
N SER A 125 7.31 -12.18 -8.18
CA SER A 125 6.16 -12.61 -7.36
C SER A 125 5.02 -13.23 -8.19
N LYS A 126 4.97 -12.92 -9.49
CA LYS A 126 3.89 -13.29 -10.42
C LYS A 126 2.49 -12.89 -9.92
N CYS A 127 2.40 -11.96 -8.97
CA CYS A 127 1.14 -11.42 -8.49
C CYS A 127 0.39 -10.72 -9.63
N SER A 128 -0.84 -11.14 -9.88
CA SER A 128 -1.69 -10.55 -10.92
C SER A 128 -2.05 -9.10 -10.59
N LYS A 129 -1.78 -8.16 -11.52
CA LYS A 129 -2.24 -6.77 -11.41
C LYS A 129 -3.72 -6.68 -11.11
N LYS A 130 -4.52 -7.49 -11.81
CA LYS A 130 -5.98 -7.52 -11.66
C LYS A 130 -6.38 -7.90 -10.23
N CYS A 131 -5.69 -8.88 -9.64
CA CYS A 131 -5.98 -9.31 -8.26
C CYS A 131 -5.58 -8.25 -7.23
N ILE A 132 -4.42 -7.60 -7.41
CA ILE A 132 -3.98 -6.50 -6.53
C ILE A 132 -4.97 -5.34 -6.63
N ARG A 133 -5.29 -4.93 -7.85
CA ARG A 133 -6.21 -3.82 -8.13
C ARG A 133 -7.59 -4.07 -7.52
N ALA A 134 -8.13 -5.29 -7.63
CA ALA A 134 -9.43 -5.66 -7.06
C ALA A 134 -9.43 -5.63 -5.51
N GLN A 135 -8.34 -6.06 -4.87
CA GLN A 135 -8.20 -5.97 -3.41
C GLN A 135 -8.14 -4.53 -2.93
N LEU A 136 -7.40 -3.69 -3.67
CA LEU A 136 -7.34 -2.25 -3.41
C LEU A 136 -8.71 -1.59 -3.61
N ASP A 137 -9.41 -1.86 -4.71
CA ASP A 137 -10.77 -1.35 -4.95
C ASP A 137 -11.71 -1.71 -3.82
N SER A 138 -11.77 -3.00 -3.45
CA SER A 138 -12.67 -3.48 -2.42
C SER A 138 -12.46 -2.78 -1.09
N TYR A 139 -11.21 -2.45 -0.75
CA TYR A 139 -10.90 -1.76 0.49
C TYR A 139 -11.17 -0.25 0.39
N TYR A 140 -10.71 0.41 -0.68
CA TYR A 140 -10.73 1.86 -0.84
C TYR A 140 -12.05 2.41 -1.42
N GLN A 141 -13.02 1.57 -1.81
CA GLN A 141 -14.34 2.02 -2.29
C GLN A 141 -15.04 3.00 -1.31
N LYS A 142 -14.79 2.83 -0.01
CA LYS A 142 -15.31 3.70 1.07
C LYS A 142 -14.71 5.12 1.07
N CYS A 143 -13.66 5.35 0.29
CA CYS A 143 -13.00 6.64 0.17
C CYS A 143 -13.70 7.56 -0.85
N GLY A 144 -14.63 7.04 -1.66
CA GLY A 144 -15.39 7.84 -2.62
C GLY A 144 -14.50 8.74 -3.48
N ASN A 145 -14.79 10.03 -3.50
CA ASN A 145 -14.05 11.05 -4.26
C ASN A 145 -12.84 11.63 -3.50
N ALA A 146 -12.32 10.92 -2.50
CA ALA A 146 -11.08 11.31 -1.83
C ALA A 146 -9.95 11.52 -2.85
N ARG A 147 -9.01 12.38 -2.49
CA ARG A 147 -7.80 12.62 -3.27
C ARG A 147 -6.60 12.16 -2.46
N ALA A 148 -5.80 11.26 -3.01
CA ALA A 148 -4.62 10.72 -2.35
C ALA A 148 -3.46 11.72 -2.49
N LYS A 149 -2.67 11.92 -1.44
CA LYS A 149 -1.45 12.73 -1.51
C LYS A 149 -0.35 11.93 -2.20
N MET A 150 0.40 12.55 -3.12
CA MET A 150 1.65 11.99 -3.62
C MET A 150 2.63 11.81 -2.45
N VAL A 151 3.54 10.84 -2.59
CA VAL A 151 4.54 10.53 -1.56
C VAL A 151 5.91 10.34 -2.18
N ASN A 152 6.95 10.62 -1.40
CA ASN A 152 8.34 10.32 -1.74
C ASN A 152 8.76 8.89 -1.31
N GLU A 153 10.03 8.56 -1.51
CA GLU A 153 10.63 7.25 -1.20
C GLU A 153 10.59 6.86 0.29
N GLN A 154 10.18 7.78 1.18
CA GLN A 154 9.98 7.54 2.61
C GLN A 154 8.49 7.45 2.97
N ALA A 155 7.60 7.33 1.98
CA ALA A 155 6.15 7.37 2.11
C ALA A 155 5.59 8.62 2.82
N LYS A 156 6.36 9.72 2.79
CA LYS A 156 5.91 11.01 3.32
C LYS A 156 5.24 11.81 2.21
N PRO A 157 4.19 12.61 2.50
CA PRO A 157 3.61 13.53 1.53
C PRO A 157 4.69 14.37 0.84
N ALA A 158 4.59 14.46 -0.48
CA ALA A 158 5.48 15.28 -1.30
C ALA A 158 4.66 16.31 -2.09
N MET A 159 5.35 17.32 -2.63
CA MET A 159 4.74 18.34 -3.50
C MET A 159 5.22 18.15 -4.94
N PRO A 160 4.42 18.56 -5.94
CA PRO A 160 4.80 18.53 -7.35
C PRO A 160 6.09 19.31 -7.63
N ALA A 161 6.92 18.85 -8.56
CA ALA A 161 8.23 19.45 -8.83
C ALA A 161 8.15 20.94 -9.25
N ASN A 162 7.03 21.37 -9.84
CA ASN A 162 6.83 22.74 -10.34
C ASN A 162 6.20 23.73 -9.34
N THR A 163 5.96 23.32 -8.09
CA THR A 163 5.36 24.21 -7.06
C THR A 163 6.37 25.04 -6.27
N SER A 164 7.67 24.91 -6.54
CA SER A 164 8.75 25.72 -5.96
C SER A 164 9.03 27.04 -6.73
N GLY A 165 8.28 27.34 -7.80
CA GLY A 165 8.50 28.48 -8.70
C GLY A 165 7.66 29.74 -8.42
N GLY A 166 7.34 30.03 -7.16
CA GLY A 166 6.53 31.19 -6.78
C GLY A 166 7.11 31.96 -5.61
N SER A 167 8.37 32.44 -5.72
CA SER A 167 8.78 33.59 -4.92
C SER A 167 8.29 34.84 -5.64
N ALA A 168 7.46 35.62 -4.94
CA ALA A 168 7.22 37.00 -5.28
C ALA A 168 8.51 37.81 -5.11
N ASP A 169 8.60 38.87 -5.93
CA ASP A 169 9.60 39.94 -6.04
C ASP A 169 10.98 39.61 -6.64
#